data_AF-A0A957XKB8-F1
#
_entry.id   AF-A0A957XKB8-F1
#
_cell.length_a   1.000
_cell.length_b   1.000
_cell.length_c   1.000
_cell.angle_alpha   90.00
_cell.angle_beta   90.00
_cell.angle_gamma   90.00
#
_symmetry.space_group_name_H-M   'P 1'
#
loop_
_entity.id
_entity.type
_entity.pdbx_description
1 polymer ?
#
loop_
_entity_poly.entity_id
_entity_poly.type
_entity_poly.pdbx_seq_one_letter_code
_entity_poly.pdbx_strand_id
1 'polypeptide(L)' 'MAKGARIRDIKRLVETYGGSVKRWAKKSSPPLLYNGKLAEIHGYEHHGLGRFEEKIKWLE' A
#
# COMPACT_ATOMS: atom_id res chain seq x y z
N MET A 1 8.55 3.86 4.63
CA MET A 1 7.98 3.88 3.26
C MET A 1 8.79 2.95 2.37
N ALA A 2 8.15 2.12 1.55
CA ALA A 2 8.82 1.24 0.56
C ALA A 2 8.49 1.72 -0.86
N LYS A 3 9.36 1.47 -1.84
CA LYS A 3 9.16 1.87 -3.25
C LYS A 3 9.58 0.76 -4.21
N GLY A 4 8.87 0.68 -5.33
CA GLY A 4 9.06 -0.27 -6.41
C GLY A 4 9.34 -1.70 -5.96
N ALA A 5 10.45 -2.29 -6.43
CA ALA A 5 10.77 -3.69 -6.17
C ALA A 5 10.95 -4.05 -4.68
N ARG A 6 11.09 -3.06 -3.79
CA ARG A 6 11.15 -3.28 -2.33
C ARG A 6 9.76 -3.45 -1.70
N ILE A 7 8.69 -3.21 -2.46
CA ILE A 7 7.32 -3.49 -2.05
C ILE A 7 7.08 -4.99 -2.22
N ARG A 8 6.76 -5.70 -1.12
CA ARG A 8 6.54 -7.16 -1.15
C ARG A 8 5.47 -7.58 -2.15
N ASP A 9 4.40 -6.79 -2.23
CA ASP A 9 3.23 -7.06 -3.07
C ASP A 9 3.35 -6.47 -4.50
N ILE A 10 4.56 -6.04 -4.92
CA ILE A 10 4.75 -5.32 -6.18
C ILE A 10 4.30 -6.10 -7.41
N LYS A 11 4.52 -7.42 -7.43
CA LYS A 11 4.13 -8.27 -8.56
C LYS A 11 2.60 -8.23 -8.75
N ARG A 12 1.85 -8.48 -7.67
CA ARG A 12 0.38 -8.39 -7.66
C ARG A 12 -0.11 -7.02 -8.13
N LEU A 13 0.50 -5.93 -7.65
CA LEU A 13 0.10 -4.56 -8.04
C LEU A 13 0.27 -4.33 -9.55
N VAL A 14 1.39 -4.76 -10.12
CA VAL A 14 1.66 -4.64 -11.56
C VAL A 14 0.77 -5.58 -12.38
N GLU A 15 0.52 -6.80 -11.91
CA GLU A 15 -0.38 -7.75 -12.60
C GLU A 15 -1.84 -7.28 -12.58
N THR A 16 -2.29 -6.66 -11.49
CA THR A 16 -3.68 -6.21 -11.32
C THR A 16 -3.95 -4.88 -12.03
N TYR A 17 -3.02 -3.91 -11.90
CA TYR A 17 -3.24 -2.53 -12.32
C TYR A 17 -2.28 -2.04 -13.40
N GLY A 18 -1.27 -2.83 -13.75
CA GLY A 18 -0.22 -2.43 -14.69
C GLY A 18 0.77 -1.42 -14.12
N GLY A 19 1.41 -0.69 -15.04
CA GLY A 19 2.35 0.38 -14.72
C GLY A 19 3.77 -0.07 -14.45
N SER A 20 4.66 0.91 -14.24
CA SER A 20 6.06 0.64 -13.98
C SER A 20 6.27 0.36 -12.51
N VAL A 21 6.96 -0.74 -12.20
CA VAL A 21 7.40 -1.08 -10.84
C VAL A 21 7.98 0.14 -10.11
N LYS A 22 8.84 0.93 -10.75
CA LYS A 22 9.54 2.06 -10.13
C LYS A 22 8.61 3.18 -9.63
N ARG A 23 7.38 3.24 -10.14
CA ARG A 23 6.39 4.28 -9.83
C ARG A 23 5.41 3.88 -8.74
N TRP A 24 5.46 2.63 -8.28
CA TRP A 24 4.71 2.18 -7.10
C TRP A 24 5.39 2.59 -5.80
N ALA A 25 4.59 3.07 -4.85
CA ALA A 25 4.99 3.45 -3.50
C ALA A 25 4.08 2.77 -2.48
N LYS A 26 4.65 2.31 -1.36
CA LYS A 26 3.93 1.79 -0.19
C LYS A 26 4.18 2.68 1.02
N LYS A 27 3.09 3.12 1.66
CA LYS A 27 3.09 3.82 2.95
C LYS A 27 2.32 2.98 3.97
N SER A 28 2.76 3.06 5.22
CA SER A 28 2.04 2.49 6.36
C SER A 28 1.85 3.61 7.37
N SER A 29 0.68 3.67 8.01
CA SER A 29 0.46 4.53 9.16
C SER A 29 1.14 3.94 10.40
N PRO A 30 1.42 4.75 11.45
CA PRO A 30 1.57 4.20 12.79
C PRO A 30 0.27 3.48 13.24
N PRO A 31 0.32 2.63 14.28
CA PRO A 31 -0.88 2.11 14.92
C PRO A 31 -1.83 3.24 15.31
N LEU A 32 -3.10 3.12 14.94
CA LEU A 32 -4.15 4.07 15.27
C LEU A 32 -5.43 3.33 15.68
N LEU A 33 -6.28 4.02 16.45
CA LEU A 33 -7.65 3.58 16.67
C LEU A 33 -8.46 3.82 15.40
N TYR A 34 -8.97 2.75 14.81
CA TYR A 34 -9.86 2.77 13.66
C TYR A 34 -11.08 1.92 13.99
N ASN A 35 -12.29 2.48 13.91
CA ASN A 35 -13.54 1.82 14.32
C ASN A 35 -13.47 1.15 15.72
N GLY A 36 -12.84 1.82 16.69
CA GLY A 36 -12.72 1.33 18.07
C GLY A 36 -11.69 0.20 18.28
N LYS A 37 -10.94 -0.19 17.25
CA LYS A 37 -9.90 -1.22 17.33
C LYS A 37 -8.54 -0.66 16.90
N LEU A 38 -7.46 -1.21 17.44
CA LEU A 38 -6.10 -0.81 17.03
C LEU A 38 -5.78 -1.41 15.65
N ALA A 39 -5.31 -0.58 14.73
CA ALA A 39 -5.00 -0.99 13.36
C ALA A 39 -3.82 -0.21 12.76
N GLU A 40 -3.20 -0.79 11.73
CA GLU A 40 -2.28 -0.11 10.80
C GLU A 40 -2.94 0.00 9.42
N ILE A 41 -2.88 1.18 8.80
CA ILE A 41 -3.35 1.40 7.42
C ILE A 41 -2.17 1.29 6.48
N HIS A 42 -2.26 0.40 5.49
CA HIS A 42 -1.26 0.21 4.44
C HIS A 42 -1.80 0.72 3.10
N GLY A 43 -1.20 1.79 2.58
CA GLY A 43 -1.54 2.36 1.28
C GLY A 43 -0.50 2.03 0.21
N TYR A 44 -0.98 1.76 -1.01
CA TYR A 44 -0.19 1.58 -2.23
C TYR A 44 -0.61 2.61 -3.25
N GLU A 45 0.34 3.32 -3.84
CA GLU A 45 0.07 4.40 -4.80
C GLU A 45 0.95 4.22 -6.04
N HIS A 46 0.38 4.34 -7.25
CA HIS A 46 1.15 4.43 -8.49
C HIS A 46 1.13 5.86 -9.05
N HIS A 47 2.25 6.55 -8.94
CA HIS A 47 2.41 7.88 -9.51
C HIS A 47 2.42 7.81 -11.04
N GLY A 48 1.40 8.39 -11.68
CA GLY A 48 1.24 8.42 -13.14
C GLY A 48 0.15 7.49 -13.70
N LEU A 49 -0.44 6.60 -12.89
CA LEU A 49 -1.69 5.90 -13.25
C LEU A 49 -2.90 6.43 -12.47
N GLY A 50 -2.66 7.27 -11.44
CA GLY A 50 -3.73 7.74 -10.54
C GLY A 50 -4.37 6.60 -9.75
N ARG A 51 -3.63 5.50 -9.50
CA ARG A 51 -4.13 4.33 -8.78
C ARG A 51 -3.67 4.33 -7.34
N PHE A 52 -4.61 4.03 -6.46
CA PHE A 52 -4.42 3.93 -5.02
C PHE A 52 -5.20 2.73 -4.48
N GLU A 53 -4.57 1.94 -3.60
CA GLU A 53 -5.18 0.81 -2.91
C GLU A 53 -4.82 0.88 -1.43
N GLU A 54 -5.80 0.65 -0.56
CA GLU A 54 -5.60 0.60 0.89
C GLU A 54 -5.96 -0.75 1.48
N LYS A 55 -5.20 -1.16 2.49
CA LYS A 55 -5.46 -2.34 3.29
C LYS A 55 -5.34 -2.00 4.77
N ILE A 56 -6.36 -2.38 5.53
CA ILE A 56 -6.35 -2.30 6.99
C ILE A 56 -5.74 -3.60 7.55
N LYS A 57 -4.81 -3.46 8.47
CA LYS A 57 -4.28 -4.55 9.28
C LYS A 57 -4.69 -4.31 10.73
N TRP A 58 -5.64 -5.10 11.22
CA TRP A 58 -6.04 -5.10 12.63
C TRP A 58 -4.91 -5.66 13.50
N LEU A 59 -4.72 -5.08 14.69
CA LEU A 59 -3.66 -5.42 15.64
C LEU A 59 -4.17 -6.13 16.91
N GLU A 60 -5.40 -6.68 16.85
CA GLU A 60 -5.98 -7.51 17.91
C GLU A 60 -5.18 -8.80 18.17
#